data_AF-A0A5J9UV49-F1
#
_entry.id   AF-A0A5J9UV49-F1
#
_cell.length_a   1.000
_cell.length_b   1.000
_cell.length_c   1.000
_cell.angle_alpha   90.00
_cell.angle_beta   90.00
_cell.angle_gamma   90.00
#
_symmetry.space_group_name_H-M   'P 1'
#
loop_
_entity.id
_entity.type
_entity.pdbx_description
1 polymer ?
#
loop_
_entity_poly.entity_id
_entity_poly.type
_entity_poly.pdbx_seq_one_letter_code
_entity_poly.pdbx_strand_id
1 'polypeptide(L)'
;MAPSLPPAPEATRVPPLLQAPPRVTPKVIPERTTSSSFDSLARENACTFFHAFGLDNETEVILIINTTMGISKVTGMAATALLVTSVGLWKIGLRTVTFPVLATCFVAWIVTFASHTAINVPWILGKNSAGRFPVWSIILFGPFLMLARSYAMVKRFMRKESVYDKIAEGLYLGGWPFLLTHLPPGGPSVIDCTCELPRSSFVPKDEYLCLATWDTRAPAPHQIELAAHWACEKRSQGKPVYVHCAFGHGRSACVMCAILVALGIAENWKDAENIIRERRKIKMNALHRKILEDWSKLRLPQKKEN
;
A
#
# COMPACT_ATOMS: atom_id res chain seq x y z
N MET A 1 51.95 45.75 -56.21
CA MET A 1 51.00 45.07 -57.11
C MET A 1 50.68 43.72 -56.50
N ALA A 2 49.50 43.59 -55.91
CA ALA A 2 48.87 42.31 -55.58
C ALA A 2 47.59 42.22 -56.43
N PRO A 3 47.34 41.09 -57.09
CA PRO A 3 46.11 40.33 -56.83
C PRO A 3 46.36 38.80 -57.00
N SER A 4 45.53 37.85 -56.58
CA SER A 4 44.12 37.81 -56.18
C SER A 4 43.90 36.55 -55.32
N LEU A 5 43.20 36.71 -54.19
CA LEU A 5 42.70 35.61 -53.35
C LEU A 5 41.59 34.83 -54.08
N PRO A 6 41.54 33.48 -53.94
CA PRO A 6 40.39 32.68 -54.35
C PRO A 6 39.19 32.88 -53.38
N PRO A 7 37.96 32.62 -53.85
CA PRO A 7 36.73 33.14 -53.26
C PRO A 7 36.27 32.42 -51.97
N ALA A 8 35.47 33.16 -51.20
CA ALA A 8 34.92 32.81 -49.89
C ALA A 8 34.04 31.54 -49.88
N PRO A 9 33.93 30.83 -48.74
CA PRO A 9 33.15 29.60 -48.62
C PRO A 9 31.65 29.84 -48.77
N GLU A 10 31.03 28.92 -49.50
CA GLU A 10 29.63 28.89 -49.88
C GLU A 10 28.70 28.85 -48.67
N ALA A 11 27.75 29.79 -48.61
CA ALA A 11 26.75 29.88 -47.56
C ALA A 11 25.87 28.63 -47.53
N THR A 12 26.02 27.81 -46.48
CA THR A 12 25.07 26.75 -46.14
C THR A 12 23.67 27.36 -46.01
N ARG A 13 22.81 27.04 -46.98
CA ARG A 13 21.40 27.41 -46.98
C ARG A 13 20.73 26.83 -45.74
N VAL A 14 20.16 27.72 -44.93
CA VAL A 14 19.18 27.37 -43.90
C VAL A 14 17.99 26.69 -44.58
N PRO A 15 17.57 25.48 -44.18
CA PRO A 15 16.40 24.84 -44.77
C PRO A 15 15.12 25.62 -44.42
N PRO A 16 14.07 25.56 -45.26
CA PRO A 16 12.84 26.31 -45.02
C PRO A 16 12.18 25.86 -43.71
N LEU A 17 11.71 26.84 -42.92
CA LEU A 17 10.82 26.62 -41.79
C LEU A 17 9.68 25.68 -42.19
N LEU A 18 9.66 24.51 -41.55
CA LEU A 18 8.55 23.56 -41.64
C LEU A 18 7.27 24.32 -41.26
N GLN A 19 6.34 24.45 -42.21
CA GLN A 19 5.02 25.02 -41.95
C GLN A 19 4.35 24.24 -40.81
N ALA A 20 3.85 24.96 -39.81
CA ALA A 20 3.07 24.38 -38.74
C ALA A 20 1.86 23.63 -39.32
N PRO A 21 1.54 22.42 -38.86
CA PRO A 21 0.38 21.68 -39.34
C PRO A 21 -0.91 22.46 -39.03
N PRO A 22 -1.96 22.32 -39.86
CA PRO A 22 -3.23 23.01 -39.64
C PRO A 22 -3.81 22.60 -38.29
N ARG A 23 -4.31 23.61 -37.56
CA ARG A 23 -4.94 23.48 -36.25
C ARG A 23 -6.15 22.54 -36.36
N VAL A 24 -5.98 21.28 -35.95
CA VAL A 24 -7.07 20.33 -35.80
C VAL A 24 -7.97 20.84 -34.69
N THR A 25 -9.17 21.29 -35.04
CA THR A 25 -10.22 21.55 -34.06
C THR A 25 -10.60 20.22 -33.40
N PRO A 26 -10.69 20.14 -32.06
CA PRO A 26 -11.11 18.92 -31.40
C PRO A 26 -12.56 18.62 -31.82
N LYS A 27 -12.72 17.53 -32.56
CA LYS A 27 -14.02 16.93 -32.85
C LYS A 27 -14.57 16.46 -31.51
N VAL A 28 -15.64 17.09 -31.04
CA VAL A 28 -16.39 16.67 -29.84
C VAL A 28 -16.87 15.24 -30.10
N ILE A 29 -16.21 14.28 -29.46
CA ILE A 29 -16.67 12.89 -29.40
C ILE A 29 -17.78 12.89 -28.35
N PRO A 30 -19.00 12.43 -28.67
CA PRO A 30 -20.07 12.37 -27.67
C PRO A 30 -19.65 11.42 -26.57
N GLU A 31 -19.74 11.90 -25.33
CA GLU A 31 -19.57 11.12 -24.09
C GLU A 31 -20.43 9.86 -24.19
N ARG A 32 -19.77 8.72 -24.38
CA ARG A 32 -20.45 7.42 -24.35
C ARG A 32 -20.75 7.12 -22.89
N THR A 33 -22.02 7.29 -22.52
CA THR A 33 -22.66 6.84 -21.28
C THR A 33 -22.54 5.32 -21.13
N THR A 34 -21.36 4.83 -20.76
CA THR A 34 -21.13 3.42 -20.37
C THR A 34 -20.58 3.29 -18.95
N SER A 35 -20.27 4.41 -18.26
CA SER A 35 -19.80 4.39 -16.87
C SER A 35 -20.92 4.11 -15.87
N SER A 36 -22.17 4.54 -16.14
CA SER A 36 -23.25 4.43 -15.15
C SER A 36 -23.74 3.00 -14.92
N SER A 37 -23.77 2.14 -15.95
CA SER A 37 -24.23 0.74 -15.79
C SER A 37 -23.15 -0.17 -15.20
N PHE A 38 -21.87 0.09 -15.51
CA PHE A 38 -20.75 -0.61 -14.88
C PHE A 38 -20.55 -0.18 -13.43
N ASP A 39 -20.76 1.10 -13.11
CA ASP A 39 -20.72 1.61 -11.74
C ASP A 39 -21.90 1.09 -10.89
N SER A 40 -23.09 0.88 -11.49
CA SER A 40 -24.21 0.25 -10.79
C SER A 40 -23.94 -1.23 -10.54
N LEU A 41 -23.45 -1.96 -11.54
CA LEU A 41 -23.13 -3.38 -11.42
C LEU A 41 -21.98 -3.64 -10.43
N ALA A 42 -20.98 -2.76 -10.37
CA ALA A 42 -19.88 -2.86 -9.42
C ALA A 42 -20.32 -2.52 -7.98
N ARG A 43 -21.22 -1.53 -7.81
CA ARG A 43 -21.87 -1.24 -6.52
C ARG A 43 -22.74 -2.41 -6.06
N GLU A 44 -23.53 -2.96 -6.97
CA GLU A 44 -24.40 -4.10 -6.72
C GLU A 44 -23.56 -5.31 -6.33
N ASN A 45 -22.50 -5.65 -7.06
CA ASN A 45 -21.59 -6.75 -6.72
C ASN A 45 -20.84 -6.53 -5.39
N ALA A 46 -20.48 -5.29 -5.04
CA ALA A 46 -19.89 -4.98 -3.74
C ALA A 46 -20.92 -5.15 -2.60
N CYS A 47 -22.15 -4.66 -2.79
CA CYS A 47 -23.24 -4.84 -1.84
C CYS A 47 -23.63 -6.32 -1.70
N THR A 48 -23.70 -7.08 -2.81
CA THR A 48 -23.94 -8.54 -2.80
C THR A 48 -22.82 -9.29 -2.08
N PHE A 49 -21.56 -8.87 -2.23
CA PHE A 49 -20.44 -9.46 -1.51
C PHE A 49 -20.55 -9.24 0.01
N PHE A 50 -20.95 -8.05 0.47
CA PHE A 50 -21.13 -7.78 1.91
C PHE A 50 -22.42 -8.38 2.48
N HIS A 51 -23.47 -8.48 1.68
CA HIS A 51 -24.71 -9.18 2.00
C HIS A 51 -24.47 -10.68 2.19
N ALA A 52 -23.54 -11.29 1.43
CA ALA A 52 -23.10 -12.67 1.64
C ALA A 52 -22.37 -12.91 2.99
N PHE A 53 -21.93 -11.84 3.66
CA PHE A 53 -21.36 -11.87 5.02
C PHE A 53 -22.34 -11.41 6.11
N GLY A 54 -23.63 -11.23 5.79
CA GLY A 54 -24.67 -10.87 6.77
C GLY A 54 -24.61 -9.43 7.28
N LEU A 55 -24.10 -8.51 6.45
CA LEU A 55 -24.05 -7.07 6.75
C LEU A 55 -25.13 -6.34 5.92
N ASP A 56 -26.36 -6.33 6.43
CA ASP A 56 -27.53 -5.85 5.68
C ASP A 56 -27.74 -4.33 5.74
N ASN A 57 -26.95 -3.61 6.55
CA ASN A 57 -27.15 -2.17 6.78
C ASN A 57 -26.05 -1.34 6.11
N GLU A 58 -26.39 -0.65 5.00
CA GLU A 58 -25.46 0.22 4.27
C GLU A 58 -24.81 1.28 5.19
N THR A 59 -25.54 1.73 6.21
CA THR A 59 -25.08 2.70 7.20
C THR A 59 -23.96 2.15 8.09
N GLU A 60 -24.03 0.86 8.48
CA GLU A 60 -22.98 0.21 9.28
C GLU A 60 -21.75 -0.10 8.44
N VAL A 61 -21.94 -0.49 7.18
CA VAL A 61 -20.84 -0.69 6.23
C VAL A 61 -20.10 0.64 6.02
N ILE A 62 -20.82 1.75 5.81
CA ILE A 62 -20.23 3.09 5.71
C ILE A 62 -19.55 3.52 7.02
N LEU A 63 -20.14 3.22 8.18
CA LEU A 63 -19.58 3.54 9.49
C LEU A 63 -18.27 2.77 9.76
N ILE A 64 -18.21 1.47 9.44
CA ILE A 64 -17.02 0.61 9.54
C ILE A 64 -15.94 1.04 8.53
N ILE A 65 -16.34 1.47 7.33
CA ILE A 65 -15.41 2.00 6.32
C ILE A 65 -14.77 3.32 6.79
N ASN A 66 -15.51 4.16 7.53
CA ASN A 66 -15.10 5.49 7.94
C ASN A 66 -14.44 5.57 9.33
N THR A 67 -14.74 4.66 10.26
CA THR A 67 -14.04 4.63 11.55
C THR A 67 -12.67 3.97 11.41
N THR A 68 -11.63 4.68 11.88
CA THR A 68 -10.25 4.16 11.87
C THR A 68 -10.04 3.27 13.09
N MET A 69 -10.80 2.17 13.18
CA MET A 69 -10.64 1.19 14.26
C MET A 69 -9.40 0.32 14.00
N GLY A 70 -8.62 0.07 15.05
CA GLY A 70 -7.48 -0.85 14.95
C GLY A 70 -7.94 -2.26 14.59
N ILE A 71 -7.11 -2.97 13.84
CA ILE A 71 -7.42 -4.30 13.29
C ILE A 71 -7.88 -5.32 14.35
N SER A 72 -7.32 -5.26 15.56
CA SER A 72 -7.73 -6.12 16.68
C SER A 72 -9.16 -5.85 17.14
N LYS A 73 -9.61 -4.59 17.16
CA LYS A 73 -10.99 -4.25 17.53
C LYS A 73 -11.97 -4.72 16.47
N VAL A 74 -11.64 -4.50 15.19
CA VAL A 74 -12.50 -4.91 14.06
C VAL A 74 -12.66 -6.42 14.03
N THR A 75 -11.55 -7.16 14.14
CA THR A 75 -11.59 -8.63 14.16
C THR A 75 -12.27 -9.18 15.40
N GLY A 76 -12.14 -8.53 16.56
CA GLY A 76 -12.81 -8.96 17.80
C GLY A 76 -14.33 -8.79 17.74
N MET A 77 -14.81 -7.68 17.18
CA MET A 77 -16.24 -7.49 16.92
C MET A 77 -16.79 -8.52 15.94
N ALA A 78 -16.08 -8.76 14.83
CA ALA A 78 -16.45 -9.78 13.86
C ALA A 78 -16.49 -11.19 14.48
N ALA A 79 -15.49 -11.52 15.31
CA ALA A 79 -15.44 -12.79 16.01
C ALA A 79 -16.63 -12.98 16.97
N THR A 80 -17.04 -11.92 17.67
CA THR A 80 -18.19 -11.95 18.58
C THR A 80 -19.50 -12.11 17.82
N ALA A 81 -19.67 -11.40 16.70
CA ALA A 81 -20.83 -11.54 15.83
C ALA A 81 -20.95 -12.96 15.26
N LEU A 82 -19.84 -13.53 14.75
CA LEU A 82 -19.81 -14.91 14.25
C LEU A 82 -20.16 -15.93 15.34
N LEU A 83 -19.71 -15.70 16.57
CA LEU A 83 -20.06 -16.56 17.70
C LEU A 83 -21.58 -16.52 17.97
N VAL A 84 -22.18 -15.34 18.04
CA VAL A 84 -23.64 -15.19 18.26
C VAL A 84 -24.43 -15.85 17.13
N THR A 85 -24.03 -15.62 15.88
CA THR A 85 -24.65 -16.25 14.70
C THR A 85 -24.54 -17.78 14.77
N SER A 86 -23.39 -18.32 15.18
CA SER A 86 -23.21 -19.77 15.31
C SER A 86 -24.17 -20.39 16.34
N VAL A 87 -24.41 -19.72 17.47
CA VAL A 87 -25.36 -20.15 18.50
C VAL A 87 -26.80 -20.10 17.96
N GLY A 88 -27.14 -19.09 17.16
CA GLY A 88 -28.44 -18.98 16.49
C GLY A 88 -28.68 -20.12 15.50
N LEU A 89 -27.72 -20.37 14.60
CA LEU A 89 -27.78 -21.45 13.61
C LEU A 89 -27.92 -22.84 14.28
N TRP A 90 -27.23 -23.04 15.39
CA TRP A 90 -27.33 -24.27 16.18
C TRP A 90 -28.75 -24.48 16.72
N LYS A 91 -29.39 -23.43 17.23
CA LYS A 91 -30.77 -23.49 17.76
C LYS A 91 -31.81 -23.77 16.68
N ILE A 92 -31.59 -23.28 15.46
CA ILE A 92 -32.48 -23.49 14.29
C ILE A 92 -32.28 -24.90 13.69
N GLY A 93 -31.29 -25.68 14.15
CA GLY A 93 -31.02 -27.04 13.69
C GLY A 93 -30.11 -27.13 12.46
N LEU A 94 -29.54 -26.00 12.00
CA LEU A 94 -28.62 -25.92 10.85
C LEU A 94 -27.17 -26.29 11.24
N ARG A 95 -26.99 -27.51 11.75
CA ARG A 95 -25.71 -27.96 12.33
C ARG A 95 -24.56 -27.98 11.32
N THR A 96 -24.81 -28.37 10.07
CA THR A 96 -23.79 -28.43 9.00
C THR A 96 -23.17 -27.07 8.70
N VAL A 97 -23.97 -25.99 8.73
CA VAL A 97 -23.51 -24.61 8.51
C VAL A 97 -22.87 -24.02 9.76
N THR A 98 -23.22 -24.53 10.95
CA THR A 98 -22.67 -24.01 12.21
C THR A 98 -21.18 -24.28 12.34
N PHE A 99 -20.69 -25.47 11.94
CA PHE A 99 -19.27 -25.83 12.05
C PHE A 99 -18.31 -24.89 11.31
N PRO A 100 -18.50 -24.56 10.02
CA PRO A 100 -17.62 -23.62 9.33
C PRO A 100 -17.70 -22.20 9.91
N VAL A 101 -18.86 -21.74 10.38
CA VAL A 101 -19.02 -20.43 11.03
C VAL A 101 -18.27 -20.38 12.38
N LEU A 102 -18.30 -21.48 13.14
CA LEU A 102 -17.54 -21.56 14.39
C LEU A 102 -16.03 -21.62 14.13
N ALA A 103 -15.60 -22.31 13.08
CA ALA A 103 -14.19 -22.34 12.67
C ALA A 103 -13.68 -20.95 12.26
N THR A 104 -14.46 -20.18 11.48
CA THR A 104 -14.10 -18.80 11.11
C THR A 104 -14.10 -17.88 12.33
N CYS A 105 -15.01 -18.07 13.29
CA CYS A 105 -14.97 -17.39 14.58
C CYS A 105 -13.65 -17.63 15.32
N PHE A 106 -13.22 -18.89 15.45
CA PHE A 106 -11.96 -19.22 16.13
C PHE A 106 -10.75 -18.59 15.44
N VAL A 107 -10.70 -18.63 14.10
CA VAL A 107 -9.66 -17.95 13.32
C VAL A 107 -9.67 -16.44 13.55
N ALA A 108 -10.85 -15.81 13.60
CA ALA A 108 -10.97 -14.38 13.87
C ALA A 108 -10.42 -14.02 15.27
N TRP A 109 -10.72 -14.82 16.29
CA TRP A 109 -10.13 -14.67 17.64
C TRP A 109 -8.61 -14.79 17.64
N ILE A 110 -8.05 -15.77 16.92
CA ILE A 110 -6.60 -15.91 16.76
C ILE A 110 -6.00 -14.64 16.18
N VAL A 111 -6.60 -14.09 15.11
CA VAL A 111 -6.14 -12.84 14.49
C VAL A 111 -6.29 -11.65 15.44
N THR A 112 -7.37 -11.59 16.23
CA THR A 112 -7.58 -10.54 17.24
C THR A 112 -6.47 -10.53 18.28
N PHE A 113 -6.16 -11.69 18.87
CA PHE A 113 -5.08 -11.82 19.84
C PHE A 113 -3.73 -11.51 19.19
N ALA A 114 -3.44 -12.10 18.04
CA ALA A 114 -2.17 -11.92 17.36
C ALA A 114 -1.89 -10.47 16.94
N SER A 115 -2.95 -9.72 16.60
CA SER A 115 -2.86 -8.32 16.20
C SER A 115 -3.02 -7.33 17.36
N HIS A 116 -3.21 -7.81 18.59
CA HIS A 116 -3.32 -6.97 19.79
C HIS A 116 -2.02 -6.20 20.07
N THR A 117 -2.12 -5.02 20.72
CA THR A 117 -0.97 -4.11 20.96
C THR A 117 0.13 -4.79 21.76
N ALA A 118 -0.26 -5.60 22.74
CA ALA A 118 0.65 -6.26 23.67
C ALA A 118 1.37 -7.47 23.06
N ILE A 119 0.76 -8.14 22.07
CA ILE A 119 1.26 -9.40 21.50
C ILE A 119 1.99 -9.12 20.18
N ASN A 120 1.30 -8.47 19.23
CA ASN A 120 1.85 -8.02 17.95
C ASN A 120 2.73 -9.07 17.22
N VAL A 121 2.13 -10.20 16.84
CA VAL A 121 2.82 -11.32 16.15
C VAL A 121 2.39 -11.44 14.69
N PRO A 122 2.88 -10.58 13.78
CA PRO A 122 2.47 -10.58 12.37
C PRO A 122 2.90 -11.82 11.58
N TRP A 123 3.90 -12.55 12.06
CA TRP A 123 4.38 -13.78 11.42
C TRP A 123 3.38 -14.94 11.50
N ILE A 124 2.33 -14.87 12.32
CA ILE A 124 1.31 -15.92 12.43
C ILE A 124 0.62 -16.23 11.09
N LEU A 125 0.51 -15.23 10.21
CA LEU A 125 -0.06 -15.41 8.88
C LEU A 125 0.89 -16.17 7.95
N GLY A 126 2.15 -16.39 8.33
CA GLY A 126 3.10 -17.19 7.57
C GLY A 126 3.57 -16.55 6.27
N LYS A 127 3.39 -15.24 6.07
CA LYS A 127 3.90 -14.53 4.90
C LYS A 127 5.42 -14.61 4.87
N ASN A 128 5.97 -15.25 3.84
CA ASN A 128 7.41 -15.44 3.70
C ASN A 128 8.10 -14.17 3.16
N SER A 129 9.43 -14.18 3.14
CA SER A 129 10.24 -13.08 2.60
C SER A 129 10.00 -12.81 1.11
N ALA A 130 9.51 -13.79 0.35
CA ALA A 130 9.09 -13.64 -1.04
C ALA A 130 7.65 -13.10 -1.19
N GLY A 131 6.97 -12.79 -0.09
CA GLY A 131 5.62 -12.23 -0.04
C GLY A 131 4.51 -13.21 -0.40
N ARG A 132 4.76 -14.50 -0.30
CA ARG A 132 3.78 -15.58 -0.55
C ARG A 132 3.32 -16.21 0.76
N PHE A 133 2.10 -16.76 0.73
CA PHE A 133 1.52 -17.52 1.83
C PHE A 133 1.67 -19.01 1.56
N PRO A 134 2.09 -19.82 2.55
CA PRO A 134 2.09 -21.27 2.45
C PRO A 134 0.66 -21.83 2.44
N VAL A 135 0.48 -23.04 1.90
CA VAL A 135 -0.84 -23.67 1.73
C VAL A 135 -1.61 -23.76 3.05
N TRP A 136 -0.94 -24.11 4.15
CA TRP A 136 -1.58 -24.19 5.47
C TRP A 136 -2.18 -22.84 5.91
N SER A 137 -1.50 -21.71 5.60
CA SER A 137 -1.99 -20.37 5.95
C SER A 137 -3.18 -19.98 5.09
N ILE A 138 -3.17 -20.35 3.81
CA ILE A 138 -4.31 -20.12 2.91
C ILE A 138 -5.52 -20.93 3.37
N ILE A 139 -5.35 -22.16 3.86
CA ILE A 139 -6.46 -22.96 4.39
C ILE A 139 -6.99 -22.37 5.69
N LEU A 140 -6.11 -22.03 6.64
CA LEU A 140 -6.52 -21.58 7.97
C LEU A 140 -7.01 -20.12 7.98
N PHE A 141 -6.26 -19.21 7.36
CA PHE A 141 -6.53 -17.77 7.35
C PHE A 141 -7.16 -17.29 6.04
N GLY A 142 -7.50 -18.20 5.11
CA GLY A 142 -8.07 -17.89 3.80
C GLY A 142 -9.20 -16.86 3.84
N PRO A 143 -10.26 -17.07 4.63
CA PRO A 143 -11.36 -16.11 4.75
C PRO A 143 -10.90 -14.70 5.17
N PHE A 144 -10.00 -14.62 6.14
CA PHE A 144 -9.44 -13.35 6.61
C PHE A 144 -8.56 -12.67 5.54
N LEU A 145 -7.66 -13.43 4.89
CA LEU A 145 -6.77 -12.92 3.85
C LEU A 145 -7.57 -12.45 2.62
N MET A 146 -8.63 -13.18 2.25
CA MET A 146 -9.55 -12.79 1.19
C MET A 146 -10.26 -11.49 1.57
N LEU A 147 -10.83 -11.41 2.78
CA LEU A 147 -11.51 -10.21 3.24
C LEU A 147 -10.58 -8.99 3.26
N ALA A 148 -9.34 -9.14 3.73
CA ALA A 148 -8.35 -8.06 3.72
C ALA A 148 -8.03 -7.57 2.30
N ARG A 149 -7.90 -8.48 1.32
CA ARG A 149 -7.69 -8.15 -0.09
C ARG A 149 -8.90 -7.44 -0.70
N SER A 150 -10.10 -8.00 -0.49
CA SER A 150 -11.36 -7.41 -0.97
C SER A 150 -11.54 -6.01 -0.40
N TYR A 151 -11.33 -5.84 0.91
CA TYR A 151 -11.40 -4.55 1.57
C TYR A 151 -10.41 -3.53 0.97
N ALA A 152 -9.15 -3.93 0.74
CA ALA A 152 -8.16 -3.06 0.12
C ALA A 152 -8.58 -2.63 -1.30
N MET A 153 -9.14 -3.55 -2.08
CA MET A 153 -9.61 -3.29 -3.44
C MET A 153 -10.86 -2.39 -3.46
N VAL A 154 -11.89 -2.72 -2.68
CA VAL A 154 -13.14 -1.95 -2.58
C VAL A 154 -12.86 -0.55 -2.06
N LYS A 155 -12.10 -0.42 -0.96
CA LYS A 155 -11.79 0.88 -0.38
C LYS A 155 -10.94 1.73 -1.32
N ARG A 156 -10.07 1.10 -2.13
CA ARG A 156 -9.38 1.82 -3.22
C ARG A 156 -10.36 2.26 -4.30
N PHE A 157 -11.30 1.42 -4.74
CA PHE A 157 -12.26 1.82 -5.76
C PHE A 157 -13.15 2.98 -5.30
N MET A 158 -13.57 2.96 -4.03
CA MET A 158 -14.34 4.05 -3.42
C MET A 158 -13.52 5.34 -3.24
N ARG A 159 -12.21 5.22 -3.02
CA ARG A 159 -11.31 6.35 -2.86
C ARG A 159 -10.69 6.72 -4.20
N LYS A 160 -11.12 7.83 -4.79
CA LYS A 160 -10.47 8.45 -5.96
C LYS A 160 -9.08 9.05 -5.62
N GLU A 161 -8.28 8.35 -4.84
CA GLU A 161 -6.92 8.72 -4.44
C GLU A 161 -5.91 8.10 -5.42
N SER A 162 -4.78 8.79 -5.63
CA SER A 162 -3.66 8.23 -6.40
C SER A 162 -3.16 6.94 -5.76
N VAL A 163 -2.81 5.96 -6.59
CA VAL A 163 -2.33 4.65 -6.13
C VAL A 163 -0.96 4.78 -5.47
N TYR A 164 -0.12 5.64 -6.03
CA TYR A 164 1.17 6.04 -5.50
C TYR A 164 1.43 7.51 -5.82
N ASP A 165 2.26 8.17 -5.02
CA ASP A 165 2.77 9.50 -5.28
C ASP A 165 4.31 9.47 -5.22
N LYS A 166 4.94 10.29 -6.06
CA LYS A 166 6.40 10.50 -6.03
C LYS A 166 6.72 11.43 -4.85
N ILE A 167 7.47 10.94 -3.87
CA ILE A 167 7.86 11.71 -2.68
C ILE A 167 9.16 12.48 -2.92
N ALA A 168 10.13 11.83 -3.56
CA ALA A 168 11.37 12.46 -4.01
C ALA A 168 11.84 11.78 -5.29
N GLU A 169 12.95 12.24 -5.86
CA GLU A 169 13.49 11.62 -7.08
C GLU A 169 13.78 10.13 -6.86
N GLY A 170 13.11 9.28 -7.64
CA GLY A 170 13.14 7.82 -7.50
C GLY A 170 12.61 7.23 -6.19
N LEU A 171 11.84 7.98 -5.39
CA LEU A 171 11.15 7.47 -4.19
C LEU A 171 9.64 7.63 -4.32
N TYR A 172 8.92 6.53 -4.17
CA TYR A 172 7.46 6.48 -4.33
C TYR A 172 6.80 5.87 -3.10
N LEU A 173 5.66 6.43 -2.70
CA LEU A 173 4.86 5.98 -1.57
C LEU A 173 3.42 5.71 -2.02
N GLY A 174 2.85 4.57 -1.63
CA GLY A 174 1.49 4.25 -2.07
C GLY A 174 0.84 3.04 -1.42
N GLY A 175 -0.24 2.57 -2.04
CA GLY A 175 -0.99 1.39 -1.62
C GLY A 175 -0.57 0.12 -2.34
N TRP A 176 -1.14 -1.01 -1.94
CA TRP A 176 -0.78 -2.32 -2.46
C TRP A 176 -0.95 -2.42 -3.99
N PRO A 177 0.10 -2.75 -4.76
CA PRO A 177 0.03 -2.69 -6.23
C PRO A 177 -0.58 -3.97 -6.80
N PHE A 178 -1.91 -4.07 -6.92
CA PHE A 178 -2.55 -5.30 -7.43
C PHE A 178 -2.49 -5.48 -8.97
N LEU A 179 -2.18 -4.42 -9.73
CA LEU A 179 -2.03 -4.42 -11.19
C LEU A 179 -0.66 -3.85 -11.54
N LEU A 180 -0.14 -4.19 -12.72
CA LEU A 180 1.12 -3.66 -13.22
C LEU A 180 1.09 -2.13 -13.33
N THR A 181 -0.07 -1.55 -13.69
CA THR A 181 -0.31 -0.10 -13.74
C THR A 181 -0.23 0.60 -12.39
N HIS A 182 -0.24 -0.16 -11.28
CA HIS A 182 -0.06 0.38 -9.93
C HIS A 182 1.40 0.48 -9.51
N LEU A 183 2.34 0.00 -10.31
CA LEU A 183 3.75 0.22 -10.06
C LEU A 183 4.20 1.56 -10.63
N PRO A 184 5.03 2.30 -9.88
CA PRO A 184 5.79 3.40 -10.44
C PRO A 184 6.62 2.99 -11.66
N PRO A 185 6.91 3.93 -12.57
CA PRO A 185 7.77 3.65 -13.72
C PRO A 185 9.21 3.31 -13.30
N GLY A 186 9.96 2.67 -14.20
CA GLY A 186 11.38 2.40 -14.02
C GLY A 186 11.73 1.11 -13.27
N GLY A 187 10.79 0.17 -13.13
CA GLY A 187 11.04 -1.14 -12.52
C GLY A 187 11.48 -1.04 -11.06
N PRO A 188 10.62 -0.48 -10.17
CA PRO A 188 11.02 -0.12 -8.81
C PRO A 188 11.27 -1.34 -7.92
N SER A 189 12.22 -1.18 -7.00
CA SER A 189 12.40 -2.06 -5.84
C SER A 189 11.30 -1.81 -4.82
N VAL A 190 10.60 -2.86 -4.40
CA VAL A 190 9.36 -2.75 -3.61
C VAL A 190 9.59 -3.13 -2.15
N ILE A 191 9.22 -2.23 -1.24
CA ILE A 191 9.14 -2.48 0.20
C ILE A 191 7.68 -2.62 0.60
N ASP A 192 7.30 -3.82 1.03
CA ASP A 192 5.95 -4.18 1.41
C ASP A 192 5.81 -4.22 2.92
N CYS A 193 5.01 -3.30 3.47
CA CYS A 193 4.79 -3.17 4.90
C CYS A 193 3.53 -3.93 5.38
N THR A 194 3.05 -4.94 4.64
CA THR A 194 1.83 -5.69 4.99
C THR A 194 2.16 -7.13 5.40
N CYS A 195 1.44 -7.67 6.37
CA CYS A 195 1.45 -9.11 6.65
C CYS A 195 0.28 -9.83 5.98
N GLU A 196 -0.76 -9.08 5.59
CA GLU A 196 -2.06 -9.56 5.14
C GLU A 196 -2.22 -9.61 3.60
N LEU A 197 -1.45 -8.82 2.85
CA LEU A 197 -1.54 -8.78 1.38
C LEU A 197 -0.37 -9.53 0.73
N PRO A 198 -0.57 -10.28 -0.36
CA PRO A 198 0.51 -10.99 -1.03
C PRO A 198 1.34 -10.06 -1.92
N ARG A 199 2.59 -10.44 -2.19
CA ARG A 199 3.37 -9.81 -3.27
C ARG A 199 2.70 -10.05 -4.61
N SER A 200 2.67 -9.02 -5.44
CA SER A 200 2.19 -9.11 -6.81
C SER A 200 3.18 -9.86 -7.69
N SER A 201 2.67 -10.74 -8.56
CA SER A 201 3.48 -11.68 -9.35
C SER A 201 4.53 -11.00 -10.23
N PHE A 202 4.22 -9.81 -10.74
CA PHE A 202 5.08 -9.01 -11.62
C PHE A 202 6.24 -8.30 -10.90
N VAL A 203 6.28 -8.28 -9.57
CA VAL A 203 7.43 -7.75 -8.81
C VAL A 203 8.49 -8.84 -8.71
N PRO A 204 9.73 -8.66 -9.18
CA PRO A 204 10.78 -9.67 -9.02
C PRO A 204 11.11 -9.96 -7.54
N LYS A 205 11.56 -11.19 -7.23
CA LYS A 205 11.84 -11.59 -5.84
C LYS A 205 13.05 -10.85 -5.25
N ASP A 206 14.03 -10.59 -6.09
CA ASP A 206 15.27 -9.81 -5.83
C ASP A 206 15.01 -8.31 -5.66
N GLU A 207 13.86 -7.84 -6.11
CA GLU A 207 13.39 -6.46 -5.99
C GLU A 207 12.27 -6.31 -4.96
N TYR A 208 12.21 -7.21 -3.98
CA TYR A 208 11.15 -7.22 -2.98
C TYR A 208 11.68 -7.42 -1.57
N LEU A 209 11.27 -6.53 -0.66
CA LEU A 209 11.53 -6.62 0.77
C LEU A 209 10.21 -6.62 1.54
N CYS A 210 9.99 -7.65 2.37
CA CYS A 210 8.78 -7.79 3.18
C CYS A 210 9.04 -7.36 4.63
N LEU A 211 8.33 -6.32 5.08
CA LEU A 211 8.24 -5.90 6.48
C LEU A 211 6.85 -6.25 7.01
N ALA A 212 6.62 -7.53 7.28
CA ALA A 212 5.31 -8.06 7.66
C ALA A 212 4.81 -7.36 8.94
N THR A 213 3.84 -6.45 8.78
CA THR A 213 3.33 -5.59 9.84
C THR A 213 1.81 -5.51 9.77
N TRP A 214 1.14 -5.72 10.89
CA TRP A 214 -0.32 -5.58 11.00
C TRP A 214 -0.80 -4.17 10.73
N ASP A 215 -2.01 -4.02 10.18
CA ASP A 215 -2.58 -2.69 10.00
C ASP A 215 -2.67 -1.92 11.32
N THR A 216 -2.44 -0.61 11.24
CA THR A 216 -2.31 0.32 12.39
C THR A 216 -1.12 0.07 13.32
N ARG A 217 -0.28 -0.94 13.08
CA ARG A 217 1.01 -1.16 13.76
C ARG A 217 2.15 -0.51 13.01
N ALA A 218 3.33 -0.49 13.62
CA ALA A 218 4.57 -0.03 13.00
C ALA A 218 5.60 -1.17 12.96
N PRO A 219 6.44 -1.26 11.92
CA PRO A 219 7.58 -2.17 11.91
C PRO A 219 8.55 -1.85 13.06
N ALA A 220 9.29 -2.83 13.55
CA ALA A 220 10.26 -2.59 14.63
C ALA A 220 11.42 -1.68 14.17
N PRO A 221 12.09 -0.94 15.07
CA PRO A 221 13.18 -0.04 14.70
C PRO A 221 14.29 -0.69 13.86
N HIS A 222 14.71 -1.91 14.17
CA HIS A 222 15.70 -2.66 13.38
C HIS A 222 15.19 -3.03 11.98
N GLN A 223 13.90 -3.28 11.81
CA GLN A 223 13.28 -3.53 10.50
C GLN A 223 13.23 -2.27 9.66
N ILE A 224 12.97 -1.12 10.30
CA ILE A 224 13.02 0.20 9.67
C ILE A 224 14.45 0.50 9.20
N GLU A 225 15.45 0.27 10.06
CA GLU A 225 16.86 0.47 9.69
C GLU A 225 17.29 -0.44 8.53
N LEU A 226 16.92 -1.72 8.58
CA LEU A 226 17.15 -2.67 7.47
C LEU A 226 16.52 -2.16 6.16
N ALA A 227 15.28 -1.69 6.22
CA ALA A 227 14.58 -1.18 5.06
C ALA A 227 15.20 0.11 4.51
N ALA A 228 15.65 1.00 5.39
CA ALA A 228 16.36 2.22 5.04
C ALA A 228 17.68 1.91 4.31
N HIS A 229 18.50 1.02 4.89
CA HIS A 229 19.74 0.57 4.26
C HIS A 229 19.51 -0.09 2.90
N TRP A 230 18.54 -1.02 2.81
CA TRP A 230 18.20 -1.69 1.57
C TRP A 230 17.70 -0.70 0.51
N ALA A 231 16.90 0.30 0.89
CA ALA A 231 16.48 1.35 -0.02
C ALA A 231 17.68 2.18 -0.52
N CYS A 232 18.60 2.57 0.36
CA CYS A 232 19.81 3.30 -0.03
C CYS A 232 20.65 2.50 -1.03
N GLU A 233 20.83 1.20 -0.81
CA GLU A 233 21.54 0.31 -1.73
C GLU A 233 20.87 0.29 -3.11
N LYS A 234 19.54 0.07 -3.17
CA LYS A 234 18.80 0.07 -4.44
C LYS A 234 18.87 1.42 -5.16
N ARG A 235 18.81 2.54 -4.42
CA ARG A 235 18.99 3.89 -4.99
C ARG A 235 20.40 4.09 -5.55
N SER A 236 21.43 3.57 -4.89
CA SER A 236 22.82 3.64 -5.40
C SER A 236 23.02 2.87 -6.71
N GLN A 237 22.20 1.85 -6.96
CA GLN A 237 22.16 1.09 -8.21
C GLN A 237 21.31 1.78 -9.30
N GLY A 238 20.81 2.99 -9.05
CA GLY A 238 19.94 3.74 -9.96
C GLY A 238 18.49 3.23 -10.00
N LYS A 239 18.12 2.26 -9.17
CA LYS A 239 16.75 1.73 -9.15
C LYS A 239 15.82 2.64 -8.33
N PRO A 240 14.59 2.91 -8.79
CA PRO A 240 13.60 3.58 -7.96
C PRO A 240 13.14 2.67 -6.81
N VAL A 241 12.72 3.25 -5.69
CA VAL A 241 12.18 2.51 -4.53
C VAL A 241 10.71 2.86 -4.34
N TYR A 242 9.87 1.84 -4.23
CA TYR A 242 8.45 1.95 -3.95
C TYR A 242 8.10 1.35 -2.59
N VAL A 243 7.60 2.17 -1.68
CA VAL A 243 7.19 1.72 -0.34
C VAL A 243 5.67 1.71 -0.26
N HIS A 244 5.08 0.57 0.09
CA HIS A 244 3.63 0.46 0.19
C HIS A 244 3.14 -0.25 1.45
N CYS A 245 1.90 0.04 1.82
CA CYS A 245 1.10 -0.80 2.72
C CYS A 245 -0.22 -1.13 2.01
N ALA A 246 -1.35 -1.21 2.71
CA ALA A 246 -2.64 -1.36 2.05
C ALA A 246 -3.02 -0.09 1.25
N PHE A 247 -2.98 1.08 1.89
CA PHE A 247 -3.45 2.36 1.32
C PHE A 247 -2.37 3.45 1.23
N GLY A 248 -1.19 3.24 1.81
CA GLY A 248 -0.09 4.20 1.73
C GLY A 248 -0.11 5.32 2.78
N HIS A 249 -0.78 5.15 3.93
CA HIS A 249 -1.02 6.26 4.88
C HIS A 249 -0.29 6.14 6.23
N GLY A 250 0.01 4.93 6.70
CA GLY A 250 0.54 4.69 8.06
C GLY A 250 1.88 3.99 8.04
N ARG A 251 1.85 2.66 8.00
CA ARG A 251 3.02 1.77 8.00
C ARG A 251 4.09 2.16 6.98
N SER A 252 3.68 2.34 5.73
CA SER A 252 4.60 2.70 4.65
C SER A 252 5.13 4.12 4.75
N ALA A 253 4.33 5.05 5.25
CA ALA A 253 4.78 6.43 5.50
C ALA A 253 5.85 6.45 6.60
N CYS A 254 5.66 5.66 7.66
CA CYS A 254 6.65 5.46 8.72
C CYS A 254 8.00 4.99 8.14
N VAL A 255 8.00 3.97 7.29
CA VAL A 255 9.23 3.48 6.64
C VAL A 255 9.82 4.50 5.67
N MET A 256 8.98 5.20 4.90
CA MET A 256 9.44 6.27 3.99
C MET A 256 10.11 7.42 4.73
N CYS A 257 9.64 7.81 5.92
CA CYS A 257 10.31 8.81 6.75
C CYS A 257 11.76 8.42 7.05
N ALA A 258 11.99 7.17 7.44
CA ALA A 258 13.33 6.67 7.72
C ALA A 258 14.22 6.61 6.48
N ILE A 259 13.67 6.24 5.33
CA ILE A 259 14.40 6.22 4.05
C ILE A 259 14.83 7.63 3.63
N LEU A 260 13.96 8.64 3.76
CA LEU A 260 14.29 10.03 3.44
C LEU A 260 15.44 10.54 4.30
N VAL A 261 15.43 10.24 5.60
CA VAL A 261 16.52 10.60 6.52
C VAL A 261 17.80 9.85 6.17
N ALA A 262 17.71 8.55 5.87
CA ALA A 262 18.89 7.75 5.53
C ALA A 262 19.56 8.17 4.22
N LEU A 263 18.80 8.72 3.28
CA LEU A 263 19.29 9.29 2.03
C LEU A 263 19.78 10.75 2.16
N GLY A 264 19.67 11.35 3.35
CA GLY A 264 20.02 12.75 3.58
C GLY A 264 19.08 13.76 2.91
N ILE A 265 17.88 13.33 2.51
CA ILE A 265 16.85 14.21 1.92
C ILE A 265 16.12 15.00 3.02
N ALA A 266 16.01 14.41 4.21
CA ALA A 266 15.42 15.03 5.38
C ALA A 266 16.41 15.00 6.54
N GLU A 267 16.43 16.04 7.37
CA GLU A 267 17.35 16.10 8.52
C GLU A 267 16.94 15.14 9.65
N ASN A 268 15.64 14.95 9.83
CA ASN A 268 15.07 14.11 10.87
C ASN A 268 13.70 13.55 10.44
N TRP A 269 13.16 12.62 11.22
CA TRP A 269 11.92 11.93 10.84
C TRP A 269 10.69 12.86 10.79
N LYS A 270 10.69 13.98 11.54
CA LYS A 270 9.60 14.97 11.55
C LYS A 270 9.61 15.80 10.27
N ASP A 271 10.79 16.23 9.85
CA ASP A 271 11.01 16.89 8.57
C ASP A 271 10.60 15.97 7.40
N ALA A 272 11.02 14.71 7.45
CA ALA A 272 10.61 13.70 6.47
C ALA A 272 9.08 13.52 6.42
N GLU A 273 8.40 13.56 7.57
CA GLU A 273 6.94 13.50 7.60
C GLU A 273 6.30 14.72 6.90
N ASN A 274 6.84 15.92 7.09
CA ASN A 274 6.35 17.13 6.44
C ASN A 274 6.51 17.05 4.92
N ILE A 275 7.68 16.63 4.43
CA ILE A 275 7.96 16.39 3.00
C ILE A 275 6.93 15.44 2.38
N ILE A 276 6.57 14.36 3.10
CA ILE A 276 5.56 13.40 2.62
C ILE A 276 4.17 14.03 2.59
N ARG A 277 3.79 14.79 3.62
CA ARG A 277 2.46 15.42 3.75
C ARG A 277 2.15 16.41 2.64
N GLU A 278 3.15 17.09 2.10
CA GLU A 278 3.00 18.00 0.96
C GLU A 278 2.54 17.28 -0.32
N ARG A 279 2.84 15.98 -0.44
CA ARG A 279 2.66 15.21 -1.67
C ARG A 279 1.55 14.16 -1.57
N ARG A 280 1.35 13.61 -0.37
CA ARG A 280 0.33 12.59 -0.10
C ARG A 280 -0.32 12.80 1.25
N LYS A 281 -1.64 12.59 1.31
CA LYS A 281 -2.37 12.53 2.59
C LYS A 281 -1.93 11.31 3.38
N ILE A 282 -1.21 11.52 4.47
CA ILE A 282 -0.80 10.44 5.38
C ILE A 282 -1.50 10.56 6.74
N LYS A 283 -1.63 9.42 7.43
CA LYS A 283 -2.25 9.31 8.75
C LYS A 283 -1.42 8.39 9.65
N MET A 284 -0.24 8.88 10.02
CA MET A 284 0.60 8.21 11.02
C MET A 284 0.04 8.41 12.43
N ASN A 285 -0.29 7.30 13.09
CA ASN A 285 -0.71 7.31 14.50
C ASN A 285 0.47 7.53 15.47
N ALA A 286 0.16 7.68 16.77
CA ALA A 286 1.15 7.88 17.83
C ALA A 286 2.20 6.76 17.92
N LEU A 287 1.82 5.51 17.61
CA LEU A 287 2.75 4.37 17.63
C LEU A 287 3.82 4.49 16.54
N HIS A 288 3.46 4.87 15.31
CA HIS A 288 4.45 5.09 14.24
C HIS A 288 5.46 6.17 14.63
N ARG A 289 4.98 7.29 15.20
CA ARG A 289 5.83 8.40 15.64
C ARG A 289 6.77 7.98 16.78
N LYS A 290 6.25 7.25 17.78
CA LYS A 290 7.06 6.71 18.88
C LYS A 290 8.17 5.80 18.35
N ILE A 291 7.85 4.91 17.42
CA ILE A 291 8.83 4.00 16.84
C ILE A 291 9.88 4.73 16.00
N LEU A 292 9.51 5.77 15.26
CA LEU A 292 10.47 6.63 14.56
C LEU A 292 11.38 7.39 15.52
N GLU A 293 10.84 7.85 16.64
CA GLU A 293 11.64 8.47 17.70
C GLU A 293 12.65 7.47 18.28
N ASP A 294 12.22 6.25 18.59
CA ASP A 294 13.09 5.18 19.11
C ASP A 294 14.16 4.79 18.06
N TRP A 295 13.76 4.65 16.80
CA TRP A 295 14.67 4.40 15.68
C TRP A 295 15.71 5.53 15.50
N SER A 296 15.27 6.79 15.56
CA SER A 296 16.16 7.94 15.43
C SER A 296 17.20 7.99 16.56
N LYS A 297 16.82 7.62 17.78
CA LYS A 297 17.75 7.54 18.93
C LYS A 297 18.80 6.44 18.76
N LEU A 298 18.43 5.31 18.14
CA LEU A 298 19.37 4.23 17.85
C LEU A 298 20.35 4.58 16.74
N ARG A 299 19.93 5.44 15.79
CA ARG A 299 20.75 5.88 14.65
C ARG A 299 21.73 6.99 15.00
N LEU A 300 21.35 7.91 15.89
CA LEU A 300 22.28 8.90 16.41
C LEU A 300 23.40 8.14 17.15
N PRO A 301 24.68 8.31 16.78
CA PRO A 301 25.74 7.66 17.54
C PRO A 301 25.57 8.10 18.99
N GLN A 302 25.49 7.12 19.90
CA GLN A 302 25.68 7.37 21.33
C GLN A 302 26.93 8.22 21.42
N LYS A 303 26.74 9.50 21.75
CA LYS A 303 27.82 10.48 21.84
C LYS A 303 28.91 9.81 22.66
N LYS A 304 30.08 9.56 22.04
CA LYS A 304 31.24 8.97 22.74
C LYS A 304 31.40 9.74 24.05
N GLU A 305 31.09 9.09 25.16
CA GLU A 305 31.62 9.50 26.45
C GLU A 305 33.12 9.24 26.33
N ASN A 306 33.86 10.33 26.11
CA ASN A 306 35.31 10.37 26.19
C ASN A 306 35.75 10.14 27.62
#